data_AF-A0A0T6BIX0-F1
#
_entry.id   AF-A0A0T6BIX0-F1
#
_cell.length_a   1.000
_cell.length_b   1.000
_cell.length_c   1.000
_cell.angle_alpha   90.00
_cell.angle_beta   90.00
_cell.angle_gamma   90.00
#
_symmetry.space_group_name_H-M   'P 1'
#
loop_
_entity.id
_entity.type
_entity.pdbx_description
1 polymer ?
#
loop_
_entity_poly.entity_id
_entity_poly.type
_entity_poly.pdbx_seq_one_letter_code
_entity_poly.pdbx_strand_id
1 'polypeptide(L)'
;MARRCVCQICKAKGNTDTFYKVTDQNGKNKYYCNKEEYERFINDKLKRDNLFKFISEEVFEYDPGQIIPPVMVKSLNNLHTFYDYEVIQECFDECQSDIKYWLNAKNFSSEYHMVRYVMKIIESKINDVYKKWKLKQKQKAEEENNVLDFSIINEMEKVTPNSNSNNKGNILDFLDEEDI
;
A
#
# COMPACT_ATOMS: atom_id res chain seq x y z
N MET A 1 26.99 -8.57 -28.65
CA MET A 1 25.69 -8.61 -29.33
C MET A 1 24.61 -8.83 -28.30
N ALA A 2 23.66 -7.90 -28.18
CA ALA A 2 22.50 -8.06 -27.31
C ALA A 2 21.73 -9.32 -27.72
N ARG A 3 21.44 -10.20 -26.76
CA ARG A 3 20.65 -11.40 -27.01
C ARG A 3 19.18 -11.05 -26.87
N ARG A 4 18.33 -11.77 -27.60
CA ARG A 4 16.87 -11.66 -27.44
C ARG A 4 16.48 -12.19 -26.06
N CYS A 5 15.67 -11.43 -25.32
CA CYS A 5 15.12 -11.82 -24.03
C CYS A 5 13.61 -11.53 -23.97
N VAL A 6 12.94 -12.11 -22.96
CA VAL A 6 11.50 -11.96 -22.76
C VAL A 6 11.26 -11.55 -21.32
N CYS A 7 10.39 -10.56 -21.11
CA CYS A 7 9.98 -10.13 -19.78
C CYS A 7 9.22 -11.26 -19.07
N GLN A 8 9.58 -11.56 -17.82
CA GLN A 8 8.94 -12.64 -17.09
C GLN A 8 7.49 -12.34 -16.71
N ILE A 9 7.13 -11.07 -16.55
CA ILE A 9 5.79 -10.60 -16.15
C ILE A 9 4.91 -10.45 -17.40
N CYS A 10 5.17 -9.44 -18.23
CA CYS A 10 4.31 -9.08 -19.36
C CYS A 10 4.55 -9.90 -20.64
N LYS A 11 5.56 -10.78 -20.66
CA LYS A 11 5.96 -11.58 -21.84
C LYS A 11 6.35 -10.77 -23.09
N ALA A 12 6.62 -9.48 -22.93
CA ALA A 12 7.16 -8.64 -24.00
C ALA A 12 8.54 -9.14 -24.45
N LYS A 13 8.79 -9.10 -25.76
CA LYS A 13 10.07 -9.46 -26.36
C LYS A 13 10.97 -8.22 -26.40
N GLY A 14 12.24 -8.38 -26.03
CA GLY A 14 13.22 -7.30 -26.04
C GLY A 14 14.64 -7.82 -26.10
N ASN A 15 15.58 -6.98 -25.65
CA ASN A 15 17.01 -7.23 -25.71
C ASN A 15 17.65 -7.17 -24.31
N THR A 16 18.73 -7.91 -24.11
CA THR A 16 19.45 -7.98 -22.83
C THR A 16 19.99 -6.64 -22.34
N ASP A 17 20.24 -5.69 -23.23
CA ASP A 17 20.88 -4.42 -22.88
C ASP A 17 19.86 -3.40 -22.36
N THR A 18 18.58 -3.54 -22.72
CA THR A 18 17.52 -2.62 -22.31
C THR A 18 16.70 -3.13 -21.12
N PHE A 19 16.63 -4.44 -20.93
CA PHE A 19 15.78 -5.05 -19.90
C PHE A 19 16.51 -5.14 -18.56
N TYR A 20 15.78 -4.93 -17.48
CA TYR A 20 16.30 -5.09 -16.12
C TYR A 20 16.53 -6.59 -15.82
N LYS A 21 17.76 -6.93 -15.42
CA LYS A 21 18.18 -8.30 -15.14
C LYS A 21 18.22 -8.56 -13.64
N VAL A 22 17.61 -9.68 -13.22
CA VAL A 22 17.69 -10.20 -11.84
C VAL A 22 18.22 -11.63 -11.89
N THR A 23 19.13 -11.97 -10.98
CA THR A 23 19.67 -13.32 -10.86
C THR A 23 18.99 -14.04 -9.71
N ASP A 24 18.37 -15.18 -9.97
CA ASP A 24 17.80 -16.04 -8.93
C ASP A 24 18.89 -16.67 -8.05
N GLN A 25 18.50 -17.21 -6.90
CA GLN A 25 19.34 -18.04 -6.01
C GLN A 25 19.97 -19.25 -6.74
N ASN A 26 19.35 -19.71 -7.82
CA ASN A 26 19.83 -20.81 -8.66
C ASN A 26 20.78 -20.37 -9.80
N GLY A 27 21.24 -19.11 -9.79
CA GLY A 27 22.14 -18.56 -10.81
C GLY A 27 21.50 -18.30 -12.19
N LYS A 28 20.17 -18.40 -12.29
CA LYS A 28 19.42 -18.16 -13.54
C LYS A 28 19.06 -16.68 -13.67
N ASN A 29 19.33 -16.10 -14.84
CA ASN A 29 19.01 -14.71 -15.14
C ASN A 29 17.55 -14.59 -15.62
N LYS A 30 16.77 -13.77 -14.94
CA LYS A 30 15.43 -13.33 -15.34
C LYS A 30 15.48 -11.88 -15.81
N TYR A 31 14.64 -11.56 -16.79
CA TYR A 31 14.59 -10.23 -17.39
C TYR A 31 13.19 -9.63 -17.20
N TYR A 32 13.16 -8.32 -16.99
CA TYR A 32 11.98 -7.49 -16.73
C TYR A 32 12.06 -6.21 -17.56
N CYS A 33 10.94 -5.58 -17.90
CA CYS A 33 10.97 -4.39 -18.77
C CYS A 33 11.63 -3.21 -18.08
N ASN A 34 11.35 -3.00 -16.79
CA ASN A 34 11.97 -1.96 -15.98
C ASN A 34 12.12 -2.41 -14.52
N LYS A 35 12.89 -1.64 -13.74
CA LYS A 35 13.14 -1.93 -12.32
C LYS A 35 11.88 -1.75 -11.47
N GLU A 36 11.08 -0.73 -11.75
CA GLU A 36 9.86 -0.42 -10.99
C GLU A 36 8.79 -1.53 -11.10
N GLU A 37 8.59 -2.11 -12.27
CA GLU A 37 7.66 -3.22 -12.52
C GLU A 37 8.10 -4.45 -11.74
N TYR A 38 9.41 -4.71 -11.70
CA TYR A 38 9.97 -5.78 -10.88
C TYR A 38 9.73 -5.54 -9.39
N GLU A 39 10.01 -4.33 -8.90
CA GLU A 39 9.81 -3.98 -7.49
C GLU A 39 8.34 -4.07 -7.08
N ARG A 40 7.42 -3.56 -7.91
CA ARG A 40 5.97 -3.71 -7.69
C ARG A 40 5.57 -5.17 -7.64
N PHE A 41 6.05 -6.00 -8.57
CA PHE A 41 5.75 -7.43 -8.60
C PHE A 41 6.24 -8.17 -7.35
N ILE A 42 7.46 -7.88 -6.89
CA ILE A 42 8.01 -8.48 -5.67
C ILE A 42 7.23 -8.01 -4.44
N ASN A 43 6.89 -6.72 -4.38
CA ASN A 43 6.11 -6.18 -3.28
C ASN A 43 4.72 -6.80 -3.20
N ASP A 44 4.00 -6.91 -4.33
CA ASP A 44 2.69 -7.58 -4.37
C ASP A 44 2.77 -9.04 -3.99
N LYS A 45 3.83 -9.75 -4.43
CA LYS A 45 4.06 -11.13 -4.02
C LYS A 45 4.27 -11.23 -2.51
N LEU A 46 5.04 -10.32 -1.93
CA LEU A 46 5.30 -10.29 -0.49
C LEU A 46 4.01 -9.98 0.30
N LYS A 47 3.22 -8.99 -0.13
CA LYS A 47 1.92 -8.67 0.48
C LYS A 47 0.96 -9.85 0.41
N ARG A 48 0.90 -10.51 -0.75
CA ARG A 48 0.13 -11.74 -0.93
C ARG A 48 0.58 -12.81 0.06
N ASP A 49 1.87 -13.15 0.08
CA ASP A 49 2.38 -14.24 0.91
C ASP A 49 2.18 -13.94 2.41
N ASN A 50 2.32 -12.69 2.83
CA ASN A 50 2.00 -12.24 4.19
C ASN A 50 0.51 -12.39 4.53
N LEU A 51 -0.40 -11.98 3.62
CA LEU A 51 -1.83 -12.14 3.81
C LEU A 51 -2.21 -13.62 3.94
N PHE A 52 -1.69 -14.47 3.06
CA PHE A 52 -1.96 -15.91 3.13
C PHE A 52 -1.46 -16.52 4.43
N LYS A 53 -0.26 -16.15 4.86
CA LYS A 53 0.31 -16.60 6.14
C LYS A 53 -0.55 -16.15 7.33
N PHE A 54 -0.95 -14.88 7.35
CA PHE A 54 -1.82 -14.34 8.37
C PHE A 54 -3.15 -15.09 8.44
N ILE A 55 -3.82 -15.28 7.30
CA ILE A 55 -5.10 -15.99 7.27
C ILE A 55 -4.92 -17.44 7.73
N SER A 56 -3.87 -18.14 7.30
CA SER A 56 -3.66 -19.53 7.71
C SER A 56 -3.37 -19.66 9.20
N GLU A 57 -2.46 -18.86 9.75
CA GLU A 57 -1.97 -19.02 11.12
C GLU A 57 -2.88 -18.32 12.14
N GLU A 58 -3.36 -17.11 11.84
CA GLU A 58 -4.06 -16.26 12.81
C GLU A 58 -5.59 -16.36 12.74
N VAL A 59 -6.14 -16.74 11.57
CA VAL A 59 -7.59 -16.81 11.35
C VAL A 59 -8.09 -18.25 11.40
N PHE A 60 -7.42 -19.17 10.70
CA PHE A 60 -7.79 -20.59 10.65
C PHE A 60 -6.97 -21.47 11.61
N GLU A 61 -5.95 -20.92 12.27
CA GLU A 61 -5.12 -21.63 13.27
C GLU A 61 -4.50 -22.92 12.70
N TYR A 62 -4.12 -22.88 11.42
CA TYR A 62 -3.39 -23.96 10.77
C TYR A 62 -1.95 -24.02 11.27
N ASP A 63 -1.41 -25.23 11.39
CA ASP A 63 0.00 -25.41 11.72
C ASP A 63 0.90 -24.91 10.57
N PRO A 64 2.10 -24.39 10.89
CA PRO A 64 3.06 -23.97 9.87
C PRO A 64 3.35 -25.07 8.85
N GLY A 65 3.08 -24.79 7.58
CA GLY A 65 3.28 -25.75 6.48
C GLY A 65 2.05 -26.59 6.13
N GLN A 66 0.92 -26.44 6.83
CA GLN A 66 -0.34 -27.02 6.39
C GLN A 66 -0.82 -26.43 5.06
N ILE A 67 -1.49 -27.27 4.26
CA ILE A 67 -1.95 -26.91 2.93
C ILE A 67 -3.20 -26.05 3.06
N ILE A 68 -3.13 -24.83 2.52
CA ILE A 68 -4.29 -23.93 2.45
C ILE A 68 -5.32 -24.48 1.46
N PRO A 69 -6.61 -24.56 1.84
CA PRO A 69 -7.67 -25.01 0.94
C PRO A 69 -7.70 -24.23 -0.39
N PRO A 70 -7.75 -24.92 -1.55
CA PRO A 70 -7.78 -24.26 -2.87
C PRO A 70 -8.94 -23.26 -3.04
N VAL A 71 -10.03 -23.48 -2.31
CA VAL A 71 -11.22 -22.61 -2.30
C VAL A 71 -10.90 -21.25 -1.68
N MET A 72 -10.08 -21.23 -0.63
CA MET A 72 -9.65 -19.99 0.02
C MET A 72 -8.76 -19.20 -0.94
N VAL A 73 -7.78 -19.87 -1.57
CA VAL A 73 -6.90 -19.26 -2.58
C VAL A 73 -7.70 -18.64 -3.72
N LYS A 74 -8.68 -19.38 -4.25
CA LYS A 74 -9.55 -18.89 -5.33
C LYS A 74 -10.38 -17.68 -4.89
N SER A 75 -10.96 -17.71 -3.70
CA SER A 75 -11.79 -16.61 -3.19
C SER A 75 -10.95 -15.35 -2.92
N LEU A 76 -9.73 -15.48 -2.39
CA LEU A 76 -8.82 -14.35 -2.16
C LEU A 76 -8.35 -13.73 -3.48
N ASN A 77 -8.02 -14.56 -4.49
CA ASN A 77 -7.67 -14.05 -5.82
C ASN A 77 -8.85 -13.31 -6.48
N ASN A 78 -10.07 -13.78 -6.28
CA ASN A 78 -11.26 -13.08 -6.77
C ASN A 78 -11.44 -11.71 -6.08
N LEU A 79 -11.27 -11.63 -4.76
CA LEU A 79 -11.31 -10.35 -4.03
C LEU A 79 -10.20 -9.41 -4.50
N HIS A 80 -8.99 -9.93 -4.73
CA HIS A 80 -7.86 -9.14 -5.19
C HIS A 80 -8.07 -8.49 -6.58
N THR A 81 -9.05 -8.97 -7.34
CA THR A 81 -9.42 -8.34 -8.62
C THR A 81 -10.00 -6.94 -8.40
N PHE A 82 -10.58 -6.69 -7.23
CA PHE A 82 -11.29 -5.45 -6.89
C PHE A 82 -10.59 -4.62 -5.80
N TYR A 83 -9.82 -5.26 -4.93
CA TYR A 83 -9.20 -4.63 -3.76
C TYR A 83 -7.72 -5.00 -3.64
N ASP A 84 -6.92 -4.04 -3.16
CA ASP A 84 -5.52 -4.28 -2.84
C ASP A 84 -5.40 -5.24 -1.65
N TYR A 85 -4.30 -6.01 -1.60
CA TYR A 85 -4.05 -6.96 -0.51
C TYR A 85 -4.08 -6.31 0.88
N GLU A 86 -3.69 -5.04 0.98
CA GLU A 86 -3.73 -4.27 2.23
C GLU A 86 -5.16 -4.08 2.75
N VAL A 87 -6.11 -3.78 1.86
CA VAL A 87 -7.54 -3.61 2.21
C VAL A 87 -8.12 -4.95 2.64
N ILE A 88 -7.76 -6.02 1.94
CA ILE A 88 -8.19 -7.38 2.30
C ILE A 88 -7.65 -7.73 3.68
N GLN A 89 -6.37 -7.47 3.94
CA GLN A 89 -5.74 -7.71 5.23
C GLN A 89 -6.44 -6.94 6.36
N GLU A 90 -6.63 -5.64 6.20
CA GLU A 90 -7.34 -4.80 7.19
C GLU A 90 -8.77 -5.30 7.45
N CYS A 91 -9.43 -5.85 6.43
CA CYS A 91 -10.75 -6.45 6.60
C CYS A 91 -10.71 -7.72 7.44
N PHE A 92 -9.72 -8.60 7.23
CA PHE A 92 -9.55 -9.78 8.07
C PHE A 92 -9.17 -9.39 9.51
N ASP A 93 -8.34 -8.36 9.70
CA ASP A 93 -7.99 -7.83 11.02
C ASP A 93 -9.25 -7.31 11.77
N GLU A 94 -10.07 -6.47 11.12
CA GLU A 94 -11.31 -5.96 11.71
C GLU A 94 -12.33 -7.07 12.01
N CYS A 95 -12.31 -8.17 11.26
CA CYS A 95 -13.26 -9.27 11.40
C CYS A 95 -12.74 -10.45 12.23
N GLN A 96 -11.50 -10.40 12.73
CA GLN A 96 -10.84 -11.57 13.30
C GLN A 96 -11.62 -12.15 14.50
N SER A 97 -12.07 -11.29 15.41
CA SER A 97 -12.86 -11.70 16.59
C SER A 97 -14.18 -12.38 16.20
N ASP A 98 -14.87 -11.81 15.22
CA ASP A 98 -16.15 -12.32 14.75
C ASP A 98 -15.96 -13.66 14.06
N ILE A 99 -14.94 -13.78 13.21
CA ILE A 99 -14.59 -15.02 12.53
C ILE A 99 -14.30 -16.11 13.57
N LYS A 100 -13.41 -15.85 14.54
CA LYS A 100 -13.07 -16.82 15.60
C LYS A 100 -14.29 -17.25 16.41
N TYR A 101 -15.18 -16.30 16.76
CA TYR A 101 -16.43 -16.62 17.43
C TYR A 101 -17.30 -17.60 16.61
N TRP A 102 -17.51 -17.31 15.33
CA TRP A 102 -18.35 -18.16 14.48
C TRP A 102 -17.71 -19.50 14.13
N LEU A 103 -16.38 -19.56 14.03
CA LEU A 103 -15.65 -20.81 13.84
C LEU A 103 -15.88 -21.78 15.00
N ASN A 104 -15.94 -21.26 16.23
CA ASN A 104 -16.19 -22.05 17.44
C ASN A 104 -17.68 -22.33 17.69
N ALA A 105 -18.56 -21.39 17.35
CA ALA A 105 -19.99 -21.50 17.64
C ALA A 105 -20.75 -22.42 16.66
N LYS A 106 -20.25 -22.57 15.42
CA LYS A 106 -20.95 -23.29 14.36
C LYS A 106 -20.25 -24.59 13.99
N ASN A 107 -21.03 -25.67 13.90
CA ASN A 107 -20.54 -26.93 13.36
C ASN A 107 -20.52 -26.87 11.83
N PHE A 108 -19.33 -26.94 11.24
CA PHE A 108 -19.15 -27.01 9.80
C PHE A 108 -19.08 -28.47 9.34
N SER A 109 -19.83 -28.81 8.28
CA SER A 109 -19.80 -30.15 7.68
C SER A 109 -18.50 -30.43 6.92
N SER A 110 -17.82 -29.39 6.45
CA SER A 110 -16.52 -29.49 5.82
C SER A 110 -15.77 -28.16 5.86
N GLU A 111 -14.46 -28.25 5.70
CA GLU A 111 -13.56 -27.09 5.57
C GLU A 111 -13.97 -26.17 4.42
N TYR A 112 -14.51 -26.73 3.34
CA TYR A 112 -15.07 -25.95 2.23
C TYR A 112 -16.20 -25.01 2.71
N HIS A 113 -17.12 -25.51 3.52
CA HIS A 113 -18.22 -24.71 4.06
C HIS A 113 -17.73 -23.69 5.09
N MET A 114 -16.71 -24.05 5.87
CA MET A 114 -16.04 -23.14 6.80
C MET A 114 -15.42 -21.95 6.06
N VAL A 115 -14.56 -22.21 5.06
CA VAL A 115 -13.93 -21.17 4.25
C VAL A 115 -14.98 -20.29 3.57
N ARG A 116 -16.01 -20.88 2.95
CA ARG A 116 -17.08 -20.09 2.32
C ARG A 116 -17.81 -19.19 3.30
N TYR A 117 -18.03 -19.65 4.53
CA TYR A 117 -18.70 -18.88 5.55
C TYR A 117 -17.84 -17.68 5.99
N VAL A 118 -16.54 -17.91 6.24
CA VAL A 118 -15.59 -16.83 6.55
C VAL A 118 -15.53 -15.81 5.42
N MET A 119 -15.41 -16.26 4.16
CA MET A 119 -15.40 -15.35 3.02
C MET A 119 -16.70 -14.54 2.90
N LYS A 120 -17.85 -15.08 3.31
CA LYS A 120 -19.11 -14.31 3.35
C LYS A 120 -19.12 -13.20 4.40
N ILE A 121 -18.49 -13.42 5.55
CA ILE A 121 -18.29 -12.36 6.56
C ILE A 121 -17.45 -11.22 5.95
N ILE A 122 -16.34 -11.59 5.29
CA ILE A 122 -15.44 -10.63 4.64
C ILE A 122 -16.15 -9.86 3.53
N GLU A 123 -16.81 -10.56 2.61
CA GLU A 123 -17.58 -9.95 1.51
C GLU A 123 -18.64 -8.95 2.00
N SER A 124 -19.24 -9.21 3.17
CA SER A 124 -20.23 -8.32 3.75
C SER A 124 -19.65 -7.02 4.31
N LYS A 125 -18.38 -7.02 4.74
CA LYS A 125 -17.75 -5.88 5.43
C LYS A 125 -16.70 -5.14 4.59
N ILE A 126 -16.14 -5.79 3.57
CA ILE A 126 -14.99 -5.28 2.80
C ILE A 126 -15.26 -3.93 2.12
N ASN A 127 -16.50 -3.67 1.69
CA ASN A 127 -16.86 -2.38 1.09
C ASN A 127 -16.76 -1.21 2.08
N ASP A 128 -17.10 -1.45 3.34
CA ASP A 128 -17.04 -0.41 4.37
C ASP A 128 -15.62 -0.20 4.85
N VAL A 129 -14.84 -1.29 4.99
CA VAL A 129 -13.39 -1.21 5.23
C VAL A 129 -12.70 -0.43 4.11
N TYR A 130 -13.03 -0.72 2.85
CA TYR A 130 -12.46 0.00 1.71
C TYR A 130 -12.75 1.50 1.74
N LYS A 131 -13.98 1.92 2.12
CA LYS A 131 -14.32 3.34 2.28
C LYS A 131 -13.47 3.99 3.39
N LYS A 132 -13.30 3.32 4.53
CA LYS A 132 -12.45 3.80 5.63
C LYS A 132 -11.00 3.90 5.19
N TRP A 133 -10.46 2.87 4.54
CA TRP A 133 -9.10 2.85 4.02
C TRP A 133 -8.88 4.02 3.06
N LYS A 134 -9.79 4.23 2.11
CA LYS A 134 -9.71 5.35 1.17
C LYS A 134 -9.71 6.72 1.87
N LEU A 135 -10.49 6.87 2.95
CA LEU A 135 -10.47 8.09 3.76
C LEU A 135 -9.13 8.27 4.48
N LYS A 136 -8.58 7.22 5.09
CA LYS A 136 -7.26 7.24 5.75
C LYS A 136 -6.15 7.61 4.76
N GLN A 137 -6.20 7.09 3.53
CA GLN A 137 -5.19 7.39 2.51
C GLN A 137 -5.27 8.86 2.05
N LYS A 138 -6.47 9.44 1.97
CA LYS A 138 -6.63 10.87 1.70
C LYS A 138 -6.05 11.74 2.81
N GLN A 139 -6.37 11.40 4.06
CA GLN A 139 -5.86 12.12 5.24
C GLN A 139 -4.34 12.07 5.31
N LYS A 140 -3.72 10.90 5.09
CA LYS A 140 -2.26 10.79 5.02
C LYS A 140 -1.65 11.64 3.91
N ALA A 141 -2.25 11.65 2.74
CA ALA A 141 -1.77 12.49 1.64
C ALA A 141 -1.89 14.00 1.99
N GLU A 142 -2.97 14.42 2.64
CA GLU A 142 -3.15 15.79 3.10
C GLU A 142 -2.13 16.16 4.19
N GLU A 143 -1.86 15.26 5.14
CA GLU A 143 -0.84 15.44 6.18
C GLU A 143 0.57 15.54 5.59
N GLU A 144 0.93 14.67 4.65
CA GLU A 144 2.23 14.72 3.96
C GLU A 144 2.42 16.03 3.19
N ASN A 145 1.37 16.52 2.51
CA ASN A 145 1.42 17.81 1.82
C ASN A 145 1.54 18.99 2.81
N ASN A 146 0.83 18.96 3.93
CA ASN A 146 0.92 19.99 4.96
C ASN A 146 2.31 20.01 5.64
N VAL A 147 2.91 18.84 5.89
CA VAL A 147 4.27 18.73 6.45
C VAL A 147 5.32 19.29 5.48
N LEU A 148 5.17 19.03 4.19
CA LEU A 148 6.04 19.63 3.16
C LEU A 148 5.90 21.16 3.15
N ASP A 149 4.69 21.70 3.26
CA ASP A 149 4.44 23.14 3.27
C ASP A 149 5.11 23.85 4.46
N PHE A 150 4.99 23.31 5.67
CA PHE A 150 5.70 23.83 6.86
C PHE A 150 7.23 23.75 6.73
N SER A 151 7.75 22.73 6.06
CA SER A 151 9.20 22.59 5.86
C SER A 151 9.75 23.65 4.89
N ILE A 152 9.00 23.99 3.84
CA ILE A 152 9.37 25.02 2.86
C ILE A 152 9.32 26.42 3.52
N ILE A 153 8.31 26.70 4.34
CA ILE A 153 8.21 27.98 5.09
C ILE A 153 9.40 28.14 6.05
N ASN A 154 9.76 27.07 6.79
CA ASN A 154 10.93 27.08 7.68
C ASN A 154 12.27 27.21 6.96
N GLU A 155 12.37 26.78 5.70
CA GLU A 155 13.55 26.99 4.87
C GLU A 155 13.62 28.43 4.33
N MET A 156 12.48 29.05 4.01
CA MET A 156 12.41 30.46 3.61
C MET A 156 12.79 31.41 4.75
N GLU A 157 12.44 31.11 6.00
CA GLU A 157 12.85 31.91 7.18
C GLU A 157 14.36 31.86 7.46
N LYS A 158 15.08 30.84 6.97
CA LYS A 158 16.55 30.73 7.10
C LYS A 158 17.31 31.52 6.04
N VAL A 159 16.65 31.97 4.97
CA VAL A 159 17.22 32.87 3.96
C VAL A 159 16.91 34.31 4.38
N THR A 160 17.67 34.82 5.34
CA THR A 160 17.57 36.20 5.83
C THR A 160 17.62 37.24 4.70
N PRO A 161 16.80 38.30 4.72
CA PRO A 161 17.14 39.53 4.02
C PRO A 161 18.23 40.25 4.83
N ASN A 162 19.48 40.05 4.44
CA ASN A 162 20.56 40.96 4.81
C ASN A 162 20.43 42.22 3.95
N SER A 163 19.61 43.18 4.38
CA SER A 163 19.61 44.54 3.85
C SER A 163 19.98 45.51 4.97
N ASN A 164 21.28 45.76 5.10
CA ASN A 164 21.77 47.01 5.63
C ASN A 164 21.22 48.16 4.76
N SER A 165 20.21 48.85 5.26
CA SER A 165 19.87 50.20 4.81
C SER A 165 19.50 51.03 6.03
N ASN A 166 20.48 51.79 6.50
CA ASN A 166 20.26 52.93 7.37
C ASN A 166 19.40 53.94 6.61
N ASN A 167 18.13 54.06 6.97
CA ASN A 167 17.38 55.29 6.78
C ASN A 167 16.38 55.44 7.93
N LYS A 168 16.77 56.21 8.94
CA LYS A 168 15.85 56.88 9.86
C LYS A 168 15.05 57.90 9.05
N GLY A 169 13.93 57.46 8.46
CA GLY A 169 12.84 58.32 8.04
C GLY A 169 11.70 58.12 9.02
N ASN A 170 11.42 59.13 9.82
CA ASN A 170 10.35 59.11 10.82
C ASN A 170 9.01 58.93 10.10
N ILE A 171 8.32 57.82 10.36
CA ILE A 171 6.97 57.54 9.82
C ILE A 171 5.87 58.43 10.43
N LEU A 172 6.25 59.40 11.28
CA LEU A 172 5.35 60.37 11.90
C LEU A 172 5.14 61.64 11.06
N ASP A 173 5.88 61.87 9.97
CA ASP A 173 5.70 63.04 9.08
C ASP A 173 4.47 62.93 8.15
N PHE A 174 3.65 61.87 8.28
CA PHE A 174 2.45 61.65 7.46
C PHE A 174 1.13 62.07 8.14
N LEU A 175 1.17 62.54 9.40
CA LEU A 175 -0.04 62.86 10.16
C LEU A 175 -0.24 64.34 10.51
N ASP A 176 0.66 65.24 10.10
CA ASP A 176 0.64 66.66 10.49
C ASP A 176 0.42 67.64 9.31
N GLU A 177 -0.35 67.26 8.30
CA GLU A 177 -0.93 68.15 7.26
C GLU A 177 -2.30 67.54 6.90
N GLU A 178 -3.48 68.15 7.03
CA GLU A 178 -3.95 69.52 7.24
C GLU A 178 -5.30 69.41 7.99
N ASP A 179 -5.61 70.38 8.85
CA ASP A 179 -6.98 70.91 8.93
C ASP A 179 -6.91 72.40 9.33
N ILE A 180 -7.63 73.20 8.54
CA ILE A 180 -7.78 74.66 8.56
C ILE A 180 -8.29 75.19 9.91
#